data_AF-A0A815YCC9-F1
#
_entry.id   AF-A0A815YCC9-F1
#
_cell.length_a   1.000
_cell.length_b   1.000
_cell.length_c   1.000
_cell.angle_alpha   90.00
_cell.angle_beta   90.00
_cell.angle_gamma   90.00
#
_symmetry.space_group_name_H-M   'P 1'
#
loop_
_entity.id
_entity.type
_entity.pdbx_description
1 polymer ?
#
loop_
_entity_poly.entity_id
_entity_poly.type
_entity_poly.pdbx_seq_one_letter_code
_entity_poly.pdbx_strand_id
1 'polypeptide(L)'
;MLLQSYRFRLKTAPETFIQQNNNISNSNTLLIYFKGEQGLTQTLFIPLNKLNEDIYENKFELVDVGNLSLAHVKLDGNNIRWKLNWIELERDNVETK
;
A
#
# COMPACT_ATOMS: atom_id res chain seq x y z
N MET A 1 -14.89 17.39 1.98
CA MET A 1 -13.86 16.46 1.47
C MET A 1 -14.41 15.80 0.23
N LEU A 2 -13.63 15.74 -0.85
CA LEU A 2 -13.98 14.99 -2.06
C LEU A 2 -13.23 13.65 -2.01
N LEU A 3 -13.95 12.56 -2.27
CA LEU A 3 -13.34 11.25 -2.49
C LEU A 3 -12.89 11.16 -3.94
N GLN A 4 -11.72 10.57 -4.16
CA GLN A 4 -11.17 10.28 -5.48
C GLN A 4 -10.83 8.80 -5.56
N SER A 5 -11.06 8.23 -6.74
CA SER A 5 -10.63 6.87 -7.03
C SER A 5 -9.13 6.85 -7.31
N TYR A 6 -8.42 5.96 -6.62
CA TYR A 6 -7.00 5.71 -6.86
C TYR A 6 -6.76 4.25 -7.17
N ARG A 7 -5.84 4.02 -8.10
CA ARG A 7 -5.24 2.72 -8.35
C ARG A 7 -3.95 2.62 -7.57
N PHE A 8 -3.91 1.65 -6.67
CA PHE A 8 -2.76 1.35 -5.85
C PHE A 8 -2.06 0.11 -6.38
N ARG A 9 -0.74 0.21 -6.57
CA ARG A 9 0.11 -0.90 -7.02
C ARG A 9 1.34 -1.01 -6.14
N LEU A 10 1.72 -2.24 -5.81
CA LEU A 10 2.87 -2.55 -4.96
C LEU A 10 3.63 -3.74 -5.52
N LYS A 11 4.95 -3.61 -5.62
CA LYS A 11 5.84 -4.73 -5.94
C LYS A 11 6.83 -4.97 -4.83
N THR A 12 6.76 -6.16 -4.24
CA THR A 12 7.75 -6.66 -3.28
C THR A 12 8.92 -7.29 -4.06
N ALA A 13 10.09 -7.41 -3.43
CA ALA A 13 11.18 -8.20 -4.02
C ALA A 13 10.83 -9.70 -4.00
N PRO A 14 11.32 -10.50 -4.95
CA PRO A 14 11.31 -11.96 -4.81
C PRO A 14 11.96 -12.32 -3.47
N GLU A 15 11.40 -13.29 -2.74
CA GLU A 15 11.88 -13.74 -1.42
C GLU A 15 11.74 -12.70 -0.30
N THR A 16 10.96 -11.63 -0.50
CA THR A 16 10.77 -10.55 0.49
C THR A 16 10.32 -11.06 1.85
N PHE A 17 9.41 -12.03 1.89
CA PHE A 17 8.86 -12.54 3.14
C PHE A 17 9.62 -13.79 3.59
N ILE A 18 10.88 -13.62 3.97
CA ILE A 18 11.65 -14.70 4.60
C ILE A 18 11.13 -14.88 6.03
N GLN A 19 10.24 -15.85 6.19
CA GLN A 19 9.79 -16.33 7.49
C GLN A 19 10.93 -17.08 8.17
N GLN A 20 11.39 -16.62 9.35
CA GLN A 20 12.23 -17.46 10.19
C GLN A 20 11.44 -18.58 10.90
N ASN A 21 10.10 -18.58 10.82
CA ASN A 21 9.24 -19.67 11.29
C ASN A 21 7.95 -19.68 10.44
N ASN A 22 7.55 -20.86 9.96
CA ASN A 22 6.47 -21.18 9.01
C ASN A 22 5.04 -20.76 9.43
N ASN A 23 4.85 -19.56 9.98
CA ASN A 23 3.57 -19.08 10.45
C ASN A 23 3.46 -17.56 10.19
N ILE A 24 3.23 -17.14 8.94
CA ILE A 24 2.54 -15.86 8.72
C ILE A 24 1.14 -16.05 9.31
N SER A 25 1.01 -15.70 10.58
CA SER A 25 -0.28 -15.45 11.19
C SER A 25 -1.02 -14.44 10.30
N ASN A 26 -2.33 -14.67 10.09
CA ASN A 26 -3.22 -13.73 9.40
C ASN A 26 -3.24 -12.31 10.02
N SER A 27 -2.53 -12.09 11.13
CA SER A 27 -2.34 -10.79 11.78
C SER A 27 -1.30 -9.88 11.10
N ASN A 28 -0.39 -10.40 10.28
CA ASN A 28 0.67 -9.56 9.71
C ASN A 28 0.12 -8.69 8.59
N THR A 29 0.23 -7.38 8.76
CA THR A 29 -0.41 -6.40 7.88
C THR A 29 0.58 -5.31 7.48
N LEU A 30 0.57 -4.94 6.20
CA LEU A 30 1.25 -3.76 5.70
C LEU A 30 0.32 -2.56 5.82
N LEU A 31 0.77 -1.53 6.52
CA LEU A 31 0.06 -0.27 6.70
C LEU A 31 0.68 0.77 5.78
N ILE A 32 -0.15 1.39 4.96
CA ILE A 32 0.30 2.39 4.00
C ILE A 32 -0.59 3.63 4.09
N TYR A 33 0.01 4.80 4.13
CA TYR A 33 -0.73 6.04 3.93
C TYR A 33 0.13 7.03 3.13
N PHE A 34 -0.55 7.93 2.42
CA PHE A 34 0.10 8.88 1.54
C PHE A 34 -0.06 10.28 2.09
N LYS A 35 0.99 11.09 1.93
CA LYS A 35 0.99 12.52 2.24
C LYS A 35 0.94 13.32 0.95
N GLY A 36 -0.04 14.22 0.86
CA GLY A 36 -0.11 15.24 -0.17
C GLY A 36 -0.09 16.65 0.41
N GLU A 37 -0.21 17.64 -0.47
CA GLU A 37 -0.25 19.07 -0.11
C GLU A 37 -1.38 19.43 0.86
N GLN A 38 -2.52 18.74 0.76
CA GLN A 38 -3.73 19.03 1.54
C GLN A 38 -3.88 18.15 2.79
N GLY A 39 -2.98 17.17 3.01
CA GLY A 39 -3.02 16.33 4.20
C GLY A 39 -2.57 14.89 3.98
N LEU A 40 -3.19 13.97 4.74
CA LEU A 40 -2.89 12.54 4.74
C LEU A 40 -4.12 11.74 4.28
N THR A 41 -3.88 10.67 3.51
CA THR A 41 -4.95 9.70 3.20
C THR A 41 -5.26 8.86 4.43
N GLN A 42 -6.41 8.19 4.42
CA GLN A 42 -6.65 7.07 5.33
C GLN A 42 -5.60 5.97 5.15
N THR A 43 -5.31 5.24 6.24
CA THR A 43 -4.38 4.11 6.21
C THR A 43 -5.01 2.93 5.47
N LEU A 44 -4.30 2.45 4.45
CA LEU A 44 -4.57 1.21 3.77
C LEU A 44 -3.96 0.05 4.56
N PHE A 45 -4.73 -1.00 4.76
CA PHE A 45 -4.33 -2.23 5.44
C PHE A 45 -4.27 -3.36 4.42
N ILE A 46 -3.07 -3.84 4.11
CA ILE A 46 -2.85 -4.89 3.12
C ILE A 46 -2.33 -6.13 3.83
N PRO A 47 -3.13 -7.21 3.90
CA PRO A 47 -2.67 -8.48 4.44
C PRO A 47 -1.47 -9.04 3.67
N LEU A 48 -0.43 -9.49 4.37
CA LEU A 48 0.79 -9.98 3.72
C LEU A 48 0.57 -11.19 2.81
N ASN A 49 -0.43 -12.03 3.10
CA ASN A 49 -0.75 -13.20 2.28
C ASN A 49 -1.22 -12.82 0.86
N LYS A 50 -1.69 -11.59 0.65
CA LYS A 50 -2.03 -11.05 -0.67
C LYS A 50 -0.82 -10.48 -1.42
N LEU A 51 0.35 -10.40 -0.77
CA LEU A 51 1.60 -9.90 -1.36
C LEU A 51 2.51 -11.02 -1.87
N ASN A 52 2.02 -12.26 -1.92
CA ASN A 52 2.71 -13.39 -2.54
C ASN A 52 2.68 -13.35 -4.08
N GLU A 53 1.90 -12.42 -4.66
CA GLU A 53 1.84 -12.18 -6.10
C GLU A 53 2.98 -11.25 -6.53
N ASP A 54 3.44 -11.38 -7.78
CA ASP A 54 4.53 -10.54 -8.34
C ASP A 54 4.24 -9.04 -8.24
N ILE A 55 2.96 -8.66 -8.31
CA ILE A 55 2.45 -7.30 -8.16
C ILE A 55 1.09 -7.40 -7.45
N TYR A 56 0.94 -6.69 -6.33
CA TYR A 56 -0.36 -6.47 -5.72
C TYR A 56 -0.99 -5.21 -6.30
N GLU A 57 -2.23 -5.32 -6.77
CA GLU A 57 -3.01 -4.19 -7.29
C GLU A 57 -4.39 -4.14 -6.64
N ASN A 58 -4.82 -2.95 -6.27
CA ASN A 58 -6.17 -2.73 -5.77
C ASN A 58 -6.64 -1.29 -6.04
N LYS A 59 -7.96 -1.09 -6.08
CA LYS A 59 -8.57 0.24 -6.19
C LYS A 59 -9.11 0.68 -4.84
N PHE A 60 -8.86 1.94 -4.49
CA PHE A 60 -9.34 2.55 -3.26
C PHE A 60 -9.98 3.91 -3.54
N GLU A 61 -11.08 4.19 -2.85
CA GLU A 61 -11.59 5.55 -2.75
C GLU A 61 -10.93 6.21 -1.54
N LEU A 62 -10.15 7.25 -1.80
CA LEU A 62 -9.39 7.98 -0.78
C LEU A 62 -9.81 9.43 -0.79
N VAL A 63 -9.70 10.09 0.37
CA VAL A 63 -9.78 11.54 0.46
C VAL A 63 -8.72 12.15 -0.45
N ASP A 64 -9.11 13.11 -1.28
CA ASP A 64 -8.16 13.86 -2.08
C ASP A 64 -7.24 14.68 -1.17
N VAL A 65 -5.94 14.44 -1.29
CA VAL A 65 -4.88 15.14 -0.56
C VAL A 65 -4.08 16.09 -1.45
N GLY A 66 -4.57 16.37 -2.67
CA GLY A 66 -3.83 17.13 -3.68
C GLY A 66 -2.64 16.33 -4.23
N ASN A 67 -1.60 17.03 -4.66
CA ASN A 67 -0.41 16.39 -5.21
C ASN A 67 0.28 15.52 -4.15
N LEU A 68 0.57 14.28 -4.52
CA LEU A 68 1.26 13.32 -3.65
C LEU A 68 2.74 13.70 -3.54
N SER A 69 3.26 13.67 -2.31
CA SER A 69 4.65 14.01 -2.00
C SER A 69 5.41 12.83 -1.39
N LEU A 70 4.76 12.00 -0.59
CA LEU A 70 5.41 10.89 0.11
C LEU A 70 4.43 9.74 0.37
N ALA A 71 4.96 8.51 0.32
CA ALA A 71 4.29 7.32 0.82
C ALA A 71 4.97 6.85 2.11
N HIS A 72 4.19 6.63 3.16
CA HIS A 72 4.66 6.00 4.39
C HIS A 72 4.21 4.55 4.38
N VAL A 73 5.16 3.65 4.61
CA VAL A 73 4.90 2.21 4.67
C VAL A 73 5.44 1.68 5.98
N LYS A 74 4.59 1.00 6.74
CA LYS A 74 4.93 0.35 8.00
C LYS A 74 4.46 -1.09 7.94
N LEU A 75 5.32 -2.01 8.36
CA LEU A 75 4.92 -3.38 8.59
C LEU A 75 4.53 -3.54 10.06
N ASP A 76 3.35 -4.11 10.31
CA ASP A 76 2.94 -4.54 11.64
C ASP A 76 2.99 -6.08 11.71
N GLY A 77 3.98 -6.58 12.44
CA GLY A 77 4.29 -8.00 12.56
C GLY A 77 5.65 -8.25 13.21
N ASN A 78 5.76 -9.33 13.98
CA ASN A 78 6.99 -9.70 14.66
C ASN A 78 7.89 -10.57 13.77
N ASN A 79 9.20 -10.32 13.79
CA ASN A 79 10.23 -11.15 13.14
C ASN A 79 10.07 -11.36 11.62
N ILE A 80 9.54 -10.35 10.92
CA ILE A 80 9.43 -10.37 9.45
C ILE A 80 10.46 -9.40 8.89
N ARG A 81 11.39 -9.92 8.09
CA ARG A 81 12.14 -9.08 7.17
C ARG A 81 11.32 -8.92 5.91
N TRP A 82 11.37 -7.73 5.34
CA TRP A 82 10.70 -7.45 4.07
C TRP A 82 11.49 -6.42 3.25
N LYS A 83 11.32 -6.45 1.92
CA LYS A 83 11.96 -5.56 0.96
C LYS A 83 10.93 -5.09 -0.06
N LEU A 84 10.73 -3.78 -0.11
CA LEU A 84 9.88 -3.16 -1.10
C LEU A 84 10.72 -2.77 -2.33
N ASN A 85 10.26 -3.10 -3.53
CA ASN A 85 10.88 -2.57 -4.75
C ASN A 85 10.33 -1.20 -5.07
N TRP A 86 9.01 -1.09 -5.20
CA TRP A 86 8.32 0.15 -5.48
C TRP A 86 6.86 0.11 -5.04
N ILE A 87 6.31 1.30 -4.88
CA ILE A 87 4.91 1.59 -4.54
C ILE A 87 4.43 2.69 -5.47
N GLU A 88 3.21 2.56 -5.95
CA GLU A 88 2.60 3.50 -6.87
C GLU A 88 1.16 3.76 -6.43
N LEU A 89 0.78 5.04 -6.43
CA LEU A 89 -0.59 5.47 -6.25
C LEU A 89 -0.93 6.42 -7.39
N GLU A 90 -1.83 5.99 -8.24
CA GLU A 90 -2.27 6.72 -9.41
C GLU A 90 -3.71 7.16 -9.21
N ARG A 91 -3.99 8.45 -9.42
CA ARG A 91 -5.35 8.96 -9.40
C ARG A 91 -6.04 8.52 -10.69
N ASP A 92 -7.18 7.83 -10.60
CA ASP A 92 -7.99 7.58 -11.79
C ASP A 92 -8.49 8.97 -12.26
N ASN A 93 -7.98 9.48 -13.38
CA ASN A 93 -8.47 10.72 -13.97
C ASN A 93 -9.89 10.47 -14.46
N VAL A 94 -10.87 10.99 -13.72
CA VAL A 94 -12.22 11.17 -14.28
C VAL A 94 -12.07 12.29 -15.30
N GLU A 95 -11.87 11.94 -16.58
CA GLU A 95 -12.07 12.88 -17.67
C GLU A 95 -13.52 13.37 -17.56
N THR A 96 -13.69 14.58 -17.03
CA THR A 96 -14.88 15.38 -17.28
C THR A 96 -14.90 15.65 -18.78
N LYS A 97 -15.67 14.85 -19.51
CA LYS A 97 -16.12 15.18 -20.87
C LYS A 97 -17.03 16.39 -20.84
#